data_AF-A0AAE4L1L4-F1
#
_entry.id   AF-A0AAE4L1L4-F1
#
_cell.length_a   1.000
_cell.length_b   1.000
_cell.length_c   1.000
_cell.angle_alpha   90.00
_cell.angle_beta   90.00
_cell.angle_gamma   90.00
#
_symmetry.space_group_name_H-M   'P 1'
#
loop_
_entity.id
_entity.type
_entity.pdbx_description
1 polymer ?
#
loop_
_entity_poly.entity_id
_entity_poly.type
_entity_poly.pdbx_seq_one_letter_code
_entity_poly.pdbx_strand_id
1 'polypeptide(L)'
;MDTYLQRKKRGWVESSELLAFQDHSVAELLVLLSDEQTLLRTIAAHLLPINCETTNFLLAALIVEPALYTRLAITEKLESGDQMTARQMLPLLAKIGNNQHSTPIDPSKKNSFPLPRDLIARSLGRMQPSIFPTLLAAATDLPVLKLSELIDAIGYLAFYHAELTTSEHFEALLKIKNAHKEEPLIQWKFLICFSAFPQSAPLLQQEKQFVPEAQRSLKLLQRKKV
;
A
#
# COMPACT_ATOMS: atom_id res chain seq x y z
N MET A 1 14.38 -1.26 30.58
CA MET A 1 13.70 -0.07 30.02
C MET A 1 12.24 -0.46 29.86
N ASP A 2 11.31 0.23 30.52
CA ASP A 2 9.89 -0.11 30.50
C ASP A 2 9.36 -0.14 29.05
N THR A 3 8.82 -1.29 28.64
CA THR A 3 8.24 -1.52 27.32
C THR A 3 7.11 -0.55 27.01
N TYR A 4 6.42 -0.06 28.04
CA TYR A 4 5.39 0.97 27.91
C TYR A 4 5.97 2.34 27.52
N LEU A 5 7.00 2.82 28.24
CA LEU A 5 7.69 4.06 27.91
C LEU A 5 8.32 4.02 26.51
N GLN A 6 8.82 2.86 26.08
CA GLN A 6 9.33 2.67 24.73
C GLN A 6 8.22 2.80 23.66
N ARG A 7 7.01 2.28 23.94
CA ARG A 7 5.86 2.41 23.04
C ARG A 7 5.39 3.86 22.94
N LYS A 8 5.28 4.57 24.07
CA LYS A 8 4.91 6.00 24.11
C LYS A 8 5.87 6.86 23.28
N LYS A 9 7.19 6.66 23.43
CA LYS A 9 8.20 7.37 22.59
C LYS A 9 8.03 7.12 21.09
N ARG A 10 7.48 5.97 20.70
CA ARG A 10 7.20 5.60 19.31
C ARG A 10 5.84 6.09 18.82
N GLY A 11 5.09 6.82 19.64
CA GLY A 11 3.79 7.41 19.32
C GLY A 11 2.59 6.57 19.68
N TRP A 12 2.72 5.59 20.58
CA TRP A 12 1.57 4.78 21.01
C TRP A 12 0.55 5.63 21.75
N VAL A 13 -0.71 5.55 21.33
CA VAL A 13 -1.84 6.27 21.93
C VAL A 13 -2.85 5.26 22.46
N GLU A 14 -3.44 5.56 23.62
CA GLU A 14 -4.56 4.83 24.21
C GLU A 14 -5.89 5.50 23.86
N SER A 15 -6.98 4.74 23.85
CA SER A 15 -8.31 5.28 23.51
C SER A 15 -8.75 6.42 24.42
N SER A 16 -8.38 6.40 25.69
CA SER A 16 -8.66 7.49 26.65
C SER A 16 -7.98 8.80 26.26
N GLU A 17 -6.77 8.74 25.71
CA GLU A 17 -6.03 9.90 25.24
C GLU A 17 -6.66 10.47 23.96
N LEU A 18 -7.22 9.64 23.07
CA LEU A 18 -7.95 10.13 21.90
C LEU A 18 -9.21 10.91 22.29
N LEU A 19 -9.96 10.42 23.28
CA LEU A 19 -11.20 11.05 23.74
C LEU A 19 -10.98 12.49 24.24
N ALA A 20 -9.81 12.78 24.83
CA ALA A 20 -9.48 14.12 25.31
C ALA A 20 -9.38 15.17 24.18
N PHE A 21 -9.25 14.74 22.93
CA PHE A 21 -9.09 15.62 21.76
C PHE A 21 -10.24 15.51 20.76
N GLN A 22 -11.30 14.75 21.07
CA GLN A 22 -12.39 14.44 20.12
C GLN A 22 -13.13 15.68 19.61
N ASP A 23 -13.19 16.74 20.43
CA ASP A 23 -13.91 17.98 20.12
C ASP A 23 -13.02 19.05 19.45
N HIS A 24 -11.76 18.72 19.15
CA HIS A 24 -10.87 19.63 18.43
C HIS A 24 -11.36 19.82 17.00
N SER A 25 -11.30 21.08 16.55
CA SER A 25 -11.55 21.43 15.15
C SER A 25 -10.48 20.86 14.23
N VAL A 26 -10.79 20.77 12.94
CA VAL A 26 -9.82 20.35 11.92
C VAL A 26 -8.56 21.22 11.94
N ALA A 27 -8.70 22.54 12.12
CA ALA A 27 -7.57 23.45 12.18
C ALA A 27 -6.64 23.16 13.37
N GLU A 28 -7.20 22.90 14.55
CA GLU A 28 -6.41 22.52 15.72
C GLU A 28 -5.71 21.17 15.53
N LEU A 29 -6.40 20.18 14.96
CA LEU A 29 -5.82 18.88 14.65
C LEU A 29 -4.68 18.97 13.61
N LEU A 30 -4.78 19.86 12.63
CA LEU A 30 -3.71 20.10 11.66
C LEU A 30 -2.46 20.72 12.31
N VAL A 31 -2.64 21.59 13.32
CA VAL A 31 -1.52 22.07 14.14
C VAL A 31 -0.87 20.92 14.89
N LEU A 32 -1.67 20.07 15.55
CA LEU A 32 -1.16 18.91 16.29
C LEU A 32 -0.44 17.88 15.41
N LEU A 33 -0.81 17.75 14.13
CA LEU A 33 -0.15 16.84 13.18
C LEU A 33 1.34 17.17 12.97
N SER A 34 1.76 18.41 13.24
CA SER A 34 3.14 18.87 13.11
C SER A 34 3.83 19.13 14.45
N ASP A 35 3.21 18.73 15.57
CA ASP A 35 3.73 18.99 16.92
C ASP A 35 5.05 18.25 17.20
N GLU A 36 5.90 18.80 18.07
CA GLU A 36 7.14 18.13 18.50
C GLU A 36 6.86 16.80 19.22
N GLN A 37 5.74 16.72 19.94
CA GLN A 37 5.33 15.54 20.67
C GLN A 37 4.72 14.49 19.74
N THR A 38 5.38 13.34 19.65
CA THR A 38 4.92 12.19 18.85
C THR A 38 3.50 11.74 19.20
N LEU A 39 3.13 11.82 20.48
CA LEU A 39 1.78 11.46 20.94
C LEU A 39 0.71 12.34 20.26
N LEU A 40 0.91 13.65 20.22
CA LEU A 40 -0.02 14.62 19.64
C LEU A 40 -0.16 14.43 18.14
N ARG A 41 0.95 14.16 17.43
CA ARG A 41 0.90 13.81 16.00
C ARG A 41 0.10 12.53 15.73
N THR A 42 0.26 11.50 16.56
CA THR A 42 -0.54 10.28 16.42
C THR A 42 -2.03 10.54 16.69
N ILE A 43 -2.37 11.31 17.72
CA ILE A 43 -3.75 11.70 18.02
C ILE A 43 -4.37 12.44 16.84
N ALA A 44 -3.66 13.44 16.31
CA ALA A 44 -4.08 14.19 15.13
C ALA A 44 -4.37 13.27 13.93
N ALA A 45 -3.46 12.34 13.64
CA ALA A 45 -3.63 11.39 12.54
C ALA A 45 -4.89 10.51 12.70
N HIS A 46 -5.23 10.09 13.92
CA HIS A 46 -6.45 9.33 14.17
C HIS A 46 -7.72 10.15 14.03
N LEU A 47 -7.71 11.40 14.51
CA LEU A 47 -8.91 12.22 14.64
C LEU A 47 -9.23 13.07 13.41
N LEU A 48 -8.22 13.41 12.59
CA LEU A 48 -8.46 14.17 11.36
C LEU A 48 -9.51 13.46 10.49
N PRO A 49 -10.52 14.19 9.96
CA PRO A 49 -11.40 13.63 8.95
C PRO A 49 -10.60 13.39 7.67
N ILE A 50 -11.04 12.45 6.84
CA ILE A 50 -10.42 12.20 5.53
C ILE A 50 -11.21 12.94 4.44
N ASN A 51 -10.54 13.84 3.73
CA ASN A 51 -11.06 14.55 2.55
C ASN A 51 -9.85 15.02 1.71
N CYS A 52 -10.11 15.68 0.58
CA CYS A 52 -9.04 16.12 -0.33
C CYS A 52 -7.97 17.00 0.36
N GLU A 53 -8.37 17.92 1.22
CA GLU A 53 -7.45 18.83 1.91
C GLU A 53 -6.63 18.09 2.97
N THR A 54 -7.31 17.38 3.89
CA THR A 54 -6.63 16.68 4.98
C THR A 54 -5.76 15.53 4.48
N THR A 55 -6.11 14.90 3.36
CA THR A 55 -5.25 13.91 2.68
C THR A 55 -3.90 14.51 2.33
N ASN A 56 -3.84 15.73 1.77
CA ASN A 56 -2.55 16.34 1.42
C ASN A 56 -1.68 16.58 2.67
N PHE A 57 -2.28 17.04 3.77
CA PHE A 57 -1.56 17.23 5.03
C PHE A 57 -1.05 15.92 5.62
N LEU A 58 -1.88 14.87 5.60
CA LEU A 58 -1.49 13.53 6.05
C LEU A 58 -0.35 12.96 5.21
N LEU A 59 -0.38 13.12 3.88
CA LEU A 59 0.69 12.67 2.99
C LEU A 59 1.98 13.44 3.23
N ALA A 60 1.91 14.76 3.44
CA ALA A 60 3.09 15.58 3.76
C ALA A 60 3.72 15.13 5.09
N ALA A 61 2.91 14.88 6.12
CA ALA A 61 3.37 14.35 7.40
C ALA A 61 3.99 12.95 7.25
N LEU A 62 3.36 12.05 6.48
CA LEU A 62 3.83 10.67 6.28
C LEU A 62 5.25 10.60 5.70
N ILE A 63 5.60 11.52 4.79
CA ILE A 63 6.90 11.53 4.10
C ILE A 63 8.05 11.72 5.09
N VAL A 64 7.86 12.54 6.13
CA VAL A 64 8.92 12.93 7.07
C VAL A 64 8.80 12.29 8.44
N GLU A 65 7.68 11.64 8.77
CA GLU A 65 7.39 11.13 10.11
C GLU A 65 8.40 10.06 10.58
N PRO A 66 9.16 10.30 11.66
CA PRO A 66 10.11 9.32 12.17
C PRO A 66 9.47 8.21 13.01
N ALA A 67 8.32 8.44 13.65
CA ALA A 67 7.77 7.51 14.62
C ALA A 67 6.87 6.43 14.01
N LEU A 68 7.03 5.18 14.48
CA LEU A 68 6.31 4.04 13.91
C LEU A 68 4.80 4.14 14.07
N TYR A 69 4.30 4.42 15.29
CA TYR A 69 2.86 4.40 15.54
C TYR A 69 2.17 5.60 14.90
N THR A 70 2.86 6.73 14.78
CA THR A 70 2.36 7.88 14.03
C THR A 70 2.24 7.57 12.54
N ARG A 71 3.27 6.95 11.92
CA ARG A 71 3.17 6.47 10.53
C ARG A 71 2.00 5.52 10.33
N LEU A 72 1.82 4.57 11.26
CA LEU A 72 0.70 3.62 11.24
C LEU A 72 -0.65 4.33 11.26
N ALA A 73 -0.85 5.25 12.20
CA ALA A 73 -2.10 6.02 12.30
C ALA A 73 -2.37 6.85 11.03
N ILE A 74 -1.34 7.49 10.47
CA ILE A 74 -1.47 8.23 9.20
C ILE A 74 -1.85 7.27 8.06
N THR A 75 -1.18 6.12 7.94
CA THR A 75 -1.52 5.14 6.89
C THR A 75 -2.93 4.58 7.05
N GLU A 76 -3.36 4.25 8.26
CA GLU A 76 -4.72 3.76 8.52
C GLU A 76 -5.77 4.82 8.18
N LYS A 77 -5.48 6.09 8.46
CA LYS A 77 -6.36 7.20 8.06
C LYS A 77 -6.46 7.33 6.54
N LEU A 78 -5.33 7.27 5.83
CA LEU A 78 -5.31 7.29 4.35
C LEU A 78 -6.04 6.06 3.75
N GLU A 79 -5.89 4.89 4.37
CA GLU A 79 -6.57 3.65 3.99
C GLU A 79 -8.11 3.74 4.08
N SER A 80 -8.62 4.61 4.96
CA SER A 80 -10.06 4.88 5.11
C SER A 80 -10.65 5.79 4.03
N GLY A 81 -9.82 6.38 3.17
CA GLY A 81 -10.24 7.29 2.11
C GLY A 81 -10.87 6.60 0.90
N ASP A 82 -11.22 7.43 -0.07
CA ASP A 82 -11.93 7.05 -1.30
C ASP A 82 -11.02 7.09 -2.55
N GLN A 83 -11.64 7.08 -3.74
CA GLN A 83 -10.94 7.19 -5.01
C GLN A 83 -10.12 8.49 -5.14
N MET A 84 -10.58 9.60 -4.58
CA MET A 84 -9.83 10.87 -4.61
C MET A 84 -8.59 10.77 -3.74
N THR A 85 -8.71 10.16 -2.56
CA THR A 85 -7.56 9.87 -1.69
C THR A 85 -6.53 8.99 -2.41
N ALA A 86 -6.97 7.92 -3.07
CA ALA A 86 -6.08 7.06 -3.86
C ALA A 86 -5.34 7.85 -4.97
N ARG A 87 -6.02 8.78 -5.67
CA ARG A 87 -5.39 9.64 -6.68
C ARG A 87 -4.29 10.52 -6.11
N GLN A 88 -4.48 11.05 -4.89
CA GLN A 88 -3.45 11.87 -4.22
C GLN A 88 -2.27 11.03 -3.72
N MET A 89 -2.48 9.75 -3.43
CA MET A 89 -1.43 8.81 -3.01
C MET A 89 -0.54 8.33 -4.17
N LEU A 90 -1.10 8.09 -5.36
CA LEU A 90 -0.38 7.56 -6.53
C LEU A 90 0.92 8.32 -6.88
N PRO A 91 0.99 9.67 -6.83
CA PRO A 91 2.23 10.40 -7.05
C PRO A 91 3.39 10.04 -6.12
N LEU A 92 3.10 9.49 -4.93
CA LEU A 92 4.09 9.14 -3.91
C LEU A 92 4.57 7.69 -3.97
N LEU A 93 4.02 6.86 -4.88
CA LEU A 93 4.61 5.55 -5.20
C LEU A 93 6.09 5.72 -5.55
N ALA A 94 6.92 4.86 -4.98
CA ALA A 94 8.37 4.80 -5.11
C ALA A 94 9.10 6.10 -4.70
N LYS A 95 8.48 6.95 -3.86
CA LYS A 95 9.07 8.21 -3.38
C LYS A 95 9.45 8.23 -1.91
N ILE A 96 8.90 7.33 -1.08
CA ILE A 96 9.18 7.32 0.36
C ILE A 96 10.31 6.33 0.66
N GLY A 97 11.42 6.83 1.19
CA GLY A 97 12.65 6.05 1.45
C GLY A 97 13.46 5.73 0.18
N ASN A 98 14.64 5.11 0.36
CA ASN A 98 15.66 4.94 -0.70
C ASN A 98 15.93 3.46 -1.06
N ASN A 99 15.00 2.55 -0.75
CA ASN A 99 15.24 1.12 -0.79
C ASN A 99 14.35 0.37 -1.79
N GLN A 100 13.94 1.03 -2.88
CA GLN A 100 13.12 0.44 -3.94
C GLN A 100 13.77 -0.79 -4.58
N HIS A 101 12.96 -1.74 -5.03
CA HIS A 101 13.48 -2.85 -5.83
C HIS A 101 13.89 -2.34 -7.21
N SER A 102 15.18 -2.41 -7.53
CA SER A 102 15.69 -2.15 -8.88
C SER A 102 15.78 -3.43 -9.72
N THR A 103 15.76 -4.60 -9.08
CA THR A 103 15.86 -5.91 -9.73
C THR A 103 14.92 -6.92 -9.08
N PRO A 104 14.48 -7.97 -9.81
CA PRO A 104 13.83 -9.13 -9.23
C PRO A 104 14.68 -9.73 -8.10
N ILE A 105 14.02 -10.18 -7.04
CA ILE A 105 14.67 -10.86 -5.92
C ILE A 105 13.94 -12.16 -5.62
N ASP A 106 14.64 -13.10 -4.98
CA ASP A 106 14.01 -14.31 -4.48
C ASP A 106 12.86 -13.98 -3.49
N PRO A 107 11.80 -14.81 -3.45
CA PRO A 107 10.65 -14.57 -2.60
C PRO A 107 11.06 -14.40 -1.13
N SER A 108 10.79 -13.21 -0.60
CA SER A 108 11.07 -12.87 0.79
C SER A 108 10.20 -13.69 1.76
N LYS A 109 10.81 -14.19 2.83
CA LYS A 109 10.17 -14.96 3.91
C LYS A 109 9.82 -14.10 5.15
N LYS A 110 9.99 -12.78 5.11
CA LYS A 110 9.97 -11.94 6.33
C LYS A 110 8.58 -11.40 6.68
N ASN A 111 8.23 -11.50 7.97
CA ASN A 111 7.05 -10.92 8.62
C ASN A 111 7.33 -9.53 9.24
N SER A 112 8.16 -8.70 8.62
CA SER A 112 8.48 -7.37 9.16
C SER A 112 7.45 -6.30 8.75
N PHE A 113 7.36 -5.21 9.52
CA PHE A 113 6.67 -3.99 9.08
C PHE A 113 7.17 -3.59 7.69
N PRO A 114 6.30 -3.04 6.81
CA PRO A 114 6.72 -2.69 5.46
C PRO A 114 7.84 -1.69 5.52
N LEU A 115 8.66 -1.79 4.51
CA LEU A 115 9.71 -0.83 4.34
C LEU A 115 9.10 0.50 3.87
N PRO A 116 9.78 1.63 4.10
CA PRO A 116 9.25 2.95 3.73
C PRO A 116 8.73 3.03 2.28
N ARG A 117 9.43 2.37 1.35
CA ARG A 117 9.01 2.25 -0.06
C ARG A 117 7.63 1.61 -0.25
N ASP A 118 7.27 0.66 0.61
CA ASP A 118 6.07 -0.15 0.48
C ASP A 118 4.87 0.56 1.13
N LEU A 119 5.04 1.70 1.81
CA LEU A 119 3.98 2.34 2.59
C LEU A 119 2.79 2.73 1.71
N ILE A 120 3.03 3.46 0.61
CA ILE A 120 1.96 3.89 -0.29
C ILE A 120 1.30 2.70 -0.97
N ALA A 121 2.09 1.79 -1.55
CA ALA A 121 1.56 0.61 -2.24
C ALA A 121 0.73 -0.28 -1.30
N ARG A 122 1.20 -0.50 -0.07
CA ARG A 122 0.48 -1.32 0.89
C ARG A 122 -0.79 -0.64 1.40
N SER A 123 -0.76 0.67 1.62
CA SER A 123 -1.97 1.40 2.00
C SER A 123 -3.00 1.41 0.86
N LEU A 124 -2.59 1.67 -0.39
CA LEU A 124 -3.49 1.50 -1.54
C LEU A 124 -4.08 0.08 -1.62
N GLY A 125 -3.27 -0.95 -1.38
CA GLY A 125 -3.74 -2.35 -1.37
C GLY A 125 -4.77 -2.66 -0.28
N ARG A 126 -4.83 -1.87 0.79
CA ARG A 126 -5.74 -2.05 1.95
C ARG A 126 -6.98 -1.17 1.94
N MET A 127 -7.06 -0.23 0.99
CA MET A 127 -8.24 0.61 0.80
C MET A 127 -9.45 -0.21 0.34
N GLN A 128 -10.62 0.43 0.33
CA GLN A 128 -11.86 -0.20 -0.14
C GLN A 128 -11.76 -0.62 -1.63
N PRO A 129 -12.34 -1.77 -2.04
CA PRO A 129 -12.31 -2.28 -3.42
C PRO A 129 -12.75 -1.29 -4.50
N SER A 130 -13.61 -0.33 -4.13
CA SER A 130 -14.09 0.73 -5.01
C SER A 130 -12.99 1.58 -5.66
N ILE A 131 -11.75 1.56 -5.13
CA ILE A 131 -10.61 2.26 -5.74
C ILE A 131 -9.96 1.50 -6.90
N PHE A 132 -10.27 0.21 -7.08
CA PHE A 132 -9.60 -0.63 -8.08
C PHE A 132 -9.62 -0.05 -9.50
N PRO A 133 -10.73 0.53 -10.02
CA PRO A 133 -10.73 1.18 -11.33
C PRO A 133 -9.75 2.35 -11.42
N THR A 134 -9.58 3.11 -10.34
CA THR A 134 -8.62 4.22 -10.28
C THR A 134 -7.17 3.70 -10.35
N LEU A 135 -6.87 2.60 -9.66
CA LEU A 135 -5.54 1.98 -9.72
C LEU A 135 -5.26 1.40 -11.12
N LEU A 136 -6.21 0.68 -11.70
CA LEU A 136 -6.04 0.07 -13.02
C LEU A 136 -5.86 1.14 -14.11
N ALA A 137 -6.63 2.23 -14.05
CA ALA A 137 -6.48 3.36 -14.97
C ALA A 137 -5.13 4.08 -14.81
N ALA A 138 -4.56 4.13 -13.61
CA ALA A 138 -3.24 4.73 -13.42
C ALA A 138 -2.09 3.85 -13.95
N ALA A 139 -2.26 2.53 -13.99
CA ALA A 139 -1.22 1.59 -14.36
C ALA A 139 -0.77 1.68 -15.83
N THR A 140 -1.54 2.35 -16.70
CA THR A 140 -1.21 2.52 -18.12
C THR A 140 -0.09 3.51 -18.38
N ASP A 141 0.02 4.57 -17.57
CA ASP A 141 0.85 5.74 -17.88
C ASP A 141 1.96 5.99 -16.84
N LEU A 142 2.14 5.08 -15.88
CA LEU A 142 3.13 5.26 -14.83
C LEU A 142 4.54 4.85 -15.27
N PRO A 143 5.58 5.59 -14.84
CA PRO A 143 6.97 5.17 -14.98
C PRO A 143 7.20 3.80 -14.31
N VAL A 144 8.11 3.00 -14.87
CA VAL A 144 8.42 1.63 -14.44
C VAL A 144 8.54 1.47 -12.92
N LEU A 145 9.27 2.37 -12.23
CA LEU A 145 9.43 2.31 -10.78
C LEU A 145 8.10 2.41 -10.03
N LYS A 146 7.24 3.36 -10.41
CA LYS A 146 5.92 3.54 -9.78
C LYS A 146 4.97 2.41 -10.15
N LEU A 147 4.99 1.99 -11.42
CA LEU A 147 4.19 0.86 -11.89
C LEU A 147 4.53 -0.41 -11.12
N SER A 148 5.82 -0.66 -10.86
CA SER A 148 6.26 -1.85 -10.11
C SER A 148 5.66 -1.95 -8.71
N GLU A 149 5.48 -0.80 -8.03
CA GLU A 149 4.83 -0.75 -6.71
C GLU A 149 3.30 -0.76 -6.81
N LEU A 150 2.73 -0.11 -7.82
CA LEU A 150 1.29 -0.15 -8.06
C LEU A 150 0.79 -1.58 -8.35
N ILE A 151 1.58 -2.39 -9.06
CA ILE A 151 1.25 -3.79 -9.31
C ILE A 151 1.14 -4.58 -8.00
N ASP A 152 1.99 -4.32 -7.01
CA ASP A 152 1.86 -4.95 -5.68
C ASP A 152 0.56 -4.52 -4.99
N ALA A 153 0.20 -3.23 -5.07
CA ALA A 153 -1.03 -2.71 -4.49
C ALA A 153 -2.28 -3.36 -5.13
N ILE A 154 -2.33 -3.42 -6.47
CA ILE A 154 -3.41 -4.06 -7.23
C ILE A 154 -3.49 -5.55 -6.89
N GLY A 155 -2.34 -6.24 -6.89
CA GLY A 155 -2.26 -7.66 -6.57
C GLY A 155 -2.75 -7.97 -5.17
N TYR A 156 -2.34 -7.17 -4.18
CA TYR A 156 -2.78 -7.32 -2.79
C TYR A 156 -4.28 -7.06 -2.64
N LEU A 157 -4.80 -5.97 -3.23
CA LEU A 157 -6.22 -5.64 -3.18
C LEU A 157 -7.07 -6.76 -3.81
N ALA A 158 -6.73 -7.21 -5.02
CA ALA A 158 -7.41 -8.33 -5.67
C ALA A 158 -7.23 -9.66 -4.91
N PHE A 159 -6.12 -9.83 -4.16
CA PHE A 159 -5.92 -11.01 -3.35
C PHE A 159 -6.92 -11.10 -2.19
N TYR A 160 -7.30 -9.98 -1.57
CA TYR A 160 -8.27 -9.99 -0.47
C TYR A 160 -9.73 -9.76 -0.90
N HIS A 161 -9.96 -9.40 -2.17
CA HIS A 161 -11.28 -9.08 -2.72
C HIS A 161 -11.55 -9.86 -4.01
N ALA A 162 -12.22 -11.01 -3.89
CA ALA A 162 -12.44 -11.94 -5.00
C ALA A 162 -13.31 -11.36 -6.12
N GLU A 163 -14.19 -10.41 -5.80
CA GLU A 163 -14.99 -9.66 -6.77
C GLU A 163 -14.13 -8.87 -7.78
N LEU A 164 -12.86 -8.60 -7.46
CA LEU A 164 -11.93 -7.90 -8.35
C LEU A 164 -11.18 -8.83 -9.30
N THR A 165 -11.27 -10.16 -9.14
CA THR A 165 -10.49 -11.13 -9.94
C THR A 165 -11.20 -11.57 -11.22
N THR A 166 -11.94 -10.64 -11.83
CA THR A 166 -12.70 -10.87 -13.06
C THR A 166 -11.77 -11.12 -14.26
N SER A 167 -12.30 -11.77 -15.30
CA SER A 167 -11.56 -11.97 -16.54
C SER A 167 -11.22 -10.64 -17.22
N GLU A 168 -12.10 -9.63 -17.13
CA GLU A 168 -11.84 -8.30 -17.67
C GLU A 168 -10.63 -7.63 -17.01
N HIS A 169 -10.57 -7.63 -15.67
CA HIS A 169 -9.44 -7.08 -14.94
C HIS A 169 -8.15 -7.85 -15.21
N PHE A 170 -8.22 -9.19 -15.29
CA PHE A 170 -7.08 -10.01 -15.66
C PHE A 170 -6.53 -9.66 -17.05
N GLU A 171 -7.41 -9.55 -18.06
CA GLU A 171 -7.01 -9.20 -19.42
C GLU A 171 -6.41 -7.79 -19.51
N ALA A 172 -6.95 -6.82 -18.76
CA ALA A 172 -6.38 -5.47 -18.67
C ALA A 172 -4.95 -5.50 -18.09
N LEU A 173 -4.74 -6.24 -17.01
CA LEU A 173 -3.42 -6.42 -16.40
C LEU A 173 -2.45 -7.19 -17.31
N LEU A 174 -2.95 -8.19 -18.04
CA LEU A 174 -2.15 -8.95 -19.01
C LEU A 174 -1.67 -8.06 -20.16
N LYS A 175 -2.51 -7.14 -20.66
CA LYS A 175 -2.10 -6.14 -21.66
C LYS A 175 -0.95 -5.26 -21.15
N ILE A 176 -1.03 -4.80 -19.89
CA ILE A 176 0.04 -3.99 -19.27
C ILE A 176 1.32 -4.83 -19.15
N LYS A 177 1.24 -6.08 -18.65
CA LYS A 177 2.39 -6.98 -18.58
C LYS A 177 3.07 -7.15 -19.94
N ASN A 178 2.29 -7.34 -21.00
CA ASN A 178 2.80 -7.54 -22.36
C ASN A 178 3.44 -6.27 -22.94
N ALA A 179 2.91 -5.09 -22.64
CA ALA A 179 3.50 -3.81 -23.03
C ALA A 179 4.90 -3.61 -22.41
N HIS A 180 5.14 -4.21 -21.24
CA HIS A 180 6.42 -4.15 -20.51
C HIS A 180 7.22 -5.46 -20.57
N LYS A 181 7.09 -6.24 -21.66
CA LYS A 181 7.74 -7.57 -21.79
C LYS A 181 9.27 -7.56 -21.59
N GLU A 182 9.92 -6.46 -21.94
CA GLU A 182 11.38 -6.31 -21.82
C GLU A 182 11.82 -5.83 -20.43
N GLU A 183 10.88 -5.54 -19.52
CA GLU A 183 11.16 -5.01 -18.17
C GLU A 183 11.11 -6.14 -17.12
N PRO A 184 12.25 -6.72 -16.70
CA PRO A 184 12.26 -7.93 -15.87
C PRO A 184 11.58 -7.72 -14.50
N LEU A 185 11.72 -6.52 -13.93
CA LEU A 185 11.07 -6.14 -12.68
C LEU A 185 9.55 -6.17 -12.80
N ILE A 186 9.00 -5.62 -13.88
CA ILE A 186 7.55 -5.60 -14.13
C ILE A 186 7.04 -7.02 -14.37
N GLN A 187 7.76 -7.82 -15.16
CA GLN A 187 7.41 -9.22 -15.39
C GLN A 187 7.32 -10.00 -14.07
N TRP A 188 8.33 -9.87 -13.21
CA TRP A 188 8.34 -10.50 -11.90
C TRP A 188 7.19 -10.04 -10.98
N LYS A 189 6.92 -8.73 -10.92
CA LYS A 189 5.80 -8.16 -10.15
C LYS A 189 4.44 -8.69 -10.59
N PHE A 190 4.24 -8.86 -11.90
CA PHE A 190 3.00 -9.44 -12.41
C PHE A 190 2.82 -10.91 -12.00
N LEU A 191 3.89 -11.69 -11.86
CA LEU A 191 3.75 -13.06 -11.35
C LEU A 191 3.16 -13.07 -9.94
N ILE A 192 3.63 -12.16 -9.09
CA ILE A 192 3.10 -11.96 -7.73
C ILE A 192 1.64 -11.51 -7.79
N CYS A 193 1.33 -10.48 -8.58
CA CYS A 193 -0.04 -9.98 -8.75
C CYS A 193 -1.01 -11.07 -9.22
N PHE A 194 -0.57 -11.91 -10.16
CA PHE A 194 -1.35 -13.00 -10.71
C PHE A 194 -1.62 -14.15 -9.74
N SER A 195 -0.95 -14.19 -8.57
CA SER A 195 -1.36 -15.05 -7.47
C SER A 195 -2.77 -14.77 -6.94
N ALA A 196 -3.37 -13.62 -7.27
CA ALA A 196 -4.76 -13.30 -6.97
C ALA A 196 -5.77 -13.80 -8.02
N PHE A 197 -5.35 -14.05 -9.26
CA PHE A 197 -6.24 -14.27 -10.42
C PHE A 197 -6.20 -15.74 -10.87
N PRO A 198 -7.27 -16.54 -10.66
CA PRO A 198 -7.30 -17.95 -11.06
C PRO A 198 -7.01 -18.23 -12.54
N GLN A 199 -7.43 -17.32 -13.43
CA GLN A 199 -7.24 -17.39 -14.88
C GLN A 199 -5.76 -17.36 -15.28
N SER A 200 -4.89 -16.84 -14.42
CA SER A 200 -3.46 -16.75 -14.69
C SER A 200 -2.70 -18.08 -14.61
N ALA A 201 -3.32 -19.15 -14.09
CA ALA A 201 -2.63 -20.42 -13.82
C ALA A 201 -1.86 -20.99 -15.04
N PRO A 202 -2.41 -21.01 -16.28
CA PRO A 202 -1.66 -21.48 -17.44
C PRO A 202 -0.42 -20.62 -17.75
N LEU A 203 -0.53 -19.28 -17.58
CA LEU A 203 0.59 -18.36 -17.78
C LEU A 203 1.69 -18.63 -16.75
N LEU A 204 1.33 -18.80 -15.47
CA LEU A 204 2.29 -19.09 -14.41
C LEU A 204 2.98 -20.45 -14.61
N GLN A 205 2.29 -21.46 -15.14
CA GLN A 205 2.88 -22.77 -15.45
C GLN A 205 3.90 -22.73 -16.59
N GLN A 206 3.76 -21.78 -17.51
CA GLN A 206 4.64 -21.61 -18.67
C GLN A 206 5.84 -20.68 -18.39
N GLU A 207 5.92 -20.08 -17.20
CA GLU A 207 7.01 -19.18 -16.82
C GLU A 207 8.35 -19.92 -16.78
N LYS A 208 9.39 -19.32 -17.40
CA LYS A 208 10.73 -19.92 -17.55
C LYS A 208 11.84 -19.10 -16.90
N GLN A 209 11.63 -17.80 -16.74
CA GLN A 209 12.63 -16.88 -16.21
C GLN A 209 12.58 -16.79 -14.68
N PHE A 210 11.37 -16.63 -14.12
CA PHE A 210 11.18 -16.46 -12.68
C PHE A 210 10.41 -17.63 -12.05
N VAL A 211 10.85 -18.85 -12.36
CA VAL A 211 10.20 -20.10 -11.96
C VAL A 211 9.88 -20.16 -10.45
N PRO A 212 10.78 -19.77 -9.51
CA PRO A 212 10.46 -19.83 -8.08
C PRO A 212 9.25 -18.95 -7.69
N GLU A 213 9.13 -17.75 -8.27
CA GLU A 213 8.01 -16.85 -7.97
C GLU A 213 6.70 -17.33 -8.60
N ALA A 214 6.75 -17.85 -9.83
CA ALA A 214 5.60 -18.46 -10.48
C ALA A 214 5.07 -19.67 -9.69
N GLN A 215 5.96 -20.53 -9.20
CA GLN A 215 5.60 -21.67 -8.35
C GLN A 215 4.98 -21.22 -7.01
N ARG A 216 5.51 -20.16 -6.39
CA ARG A 216 4.91 -19.57 -5.19
C ARG A 216 3.50 -19.06 -5.48
N SER A 217 3.31 -18.37 -6.59
CA SER A 217 2.01 -17.81 -6.98
C SER A 217 0.97 -18.89 -7.29
N LEU A 218 1.39 -19.99 -7.95
CA LEU A 218 0.55 -21.17 -8.15
C LEU A 218 0.10 -21.82 -6.83
N LYS A 219 1.00 -21.93 -5.84
CA LYS A 219 0.65 -22.46 -4.51
C LYS A 219 -0.38 -21.58 -3.80
N LEU A 220 -0.31 -20.26 -3.96
CA LEU A 220 -1.28 -19.33 -3.38
C LEU A 220 -2.67 -19.47 -4.04
N LEU A 221 -2.72 -19.60 -5.37
CA LEU A 221 -3.98 -19.85 -6.10
C LEU A 221 -4.69 -21.12 -5.63
N GLN A 222 -3.94 -22.19 -5.35
CA GLN A 222 -4.52 -23.45 -4.86
C GLN A 222 -5.14 -23.30 -3.46
N ARG A 223 -4.54 -22.49 -2.58
CA ARG A 223 -5.06 -22.25 -1.22
C ARG A 223 -6.37 -21.44 -1.22
N LYS A 224 -6.62 -20.63 -2.25
CA LYS A 224 -7.83 -19.82 -2.40
C LYS A 224 -9.06 -20.61 -2.88
N LYS A 225 -8.90 -21.85 -3.37
CA LYS A 225 -10.00 -22.68 -3.86
C LYS A 225 -10.78 -23.41 -2.76
N VAL A 226 -10.57 -23.04 -1.49
CA VAL A 226 -11.21 -23.64 -0.30
C VAL A 226 -12.09 -22.60 0.38
#